data_AF-Q8Y5B7-F1
#
_entry.id   AF-Q8Y5B7-F1
#
_cell.length_a   1.000
_cell.length_b   1.000
_cell.length_c   1.000
_cell.angle_alpha   90.00
_cell.angle_beta   90.00
_cell.angle_gamma   90.00
#
_symmetry.space_group_name_H-M   'P 1'
#
loop_
_entity.id
_entity.type
_entity.pdbx_description
1 polymer ?
#
loop_
_entity_poly.entity_id
_entity_poly.type
_entity_poly.pdbx_seq_one_letter_code
_entity_poly.pdbx_strand_id
1 'polypeptide(L)'
;MTKAIWTCRAFLLGYFLVLHFTADTYTFLILNVGLAYIPFEIAVFLTKKPRVWWIFWPLGIVWLVFFPNAPYLLTDLLHLQRLEIYGAEGVLSTAPWLWRHFTYIIVGVFFGLFIGFWSFAKMLAEIRRRFNWTSLLSYQLLLIGLILLSSYAIYIGRFSRLHSIHLLTQPIDSLQIMFSVFHWPFWNFVFYFSIIQYVIYTLFSRFSSSLKN
;
A
#
# COMPACT_ATOMS: atom_id res chain seq x y z
N MET A 1 18.22 -12.38 4.57
CA MET A 1 16.93 -11.67 4.84
C MET A 1 17.02 -10.61 5.93
N THR A 2 17.68 -10.85 7.07
CA THR A 2 17.70 -9.91 8.20
C THR A 2 18.29 -8.54 7.87
N LYS A 3 19.39 -8.48 7.09
CA LYS A 3 20.01 -7.21 6.65
C LYS A 3 19.04 -6.31 5.89
N ALA A 4 18.33 -6.85 4.89
CA ALA A 4 17.38 -6.09 4.08
C ALA A 4 16.19 -5.53 4.89
N ILE A 5 15.71 -6.26 5.91
CA ILE A 5 14.66 -5.75 6.82
C ILE A 5 15.18 -4.54 7.62
N TRP A 6 16.41 -4.62 8.14
CA TRP A 6 17.03 -3.49 8.85
C TRP A 6 17.28 -2.30 7.93
N THR A 7 17.65 -2.54 6.67
CA THR A 7 17.77 -1.48 5.66
C THR A 7 16.44 -0.76 5.46
N CYS A 8 15.31 -1.48 5.32
CA CYS A 8 14.00 -0.85 5.21
C CYS A 8 13.62 -0.04 6.46
N ARG A 9 13.92 -0.55 7.66
CA ARG A 9 13.69 0.16 8.92
C ARG A 9 14.51 1.44 9.03
N ALA A 10 15.82 1.35 8.76
CA ALA A 10 16.71 2.50 8.78
C ALA A 10 16.30 3.55 7.74
N PHE A 11 15.90 3.10 6.55
CA PHE A 11 15.38 3.99 5.51
C PHE A 11 14.10 4.72 5.97
N LEU A 12 13.12 4.02 6.54
CA LEU A 12 11.90 4.63 7.06
C LEU A 12 12.22 5.71 8.11
N LEU A 13 13.09 5.39 9.07
CA LEU A 13 13.47 6.33 10.12
C LEU A 13 14.19 7.56 9.55
N GLY A 14 15.15 7.37 8.64
CA GLY A 14 15.84 8.47 7.96
C GLY A 14 14.88 9.32 7.13
N TYR A 15 13.95 8.69 6.43
CA TYR A 15 12.91 9.37 5.65
C TYR A 15 11.99 10.21 6.53
N PHE A 16 11.50 9.66 7.65
CA PHE A 16 10.67 10.41 8.61
C PHE A 16 11.44 11.53 9.29
N LEU A 17 12.73 11.31 9.62
CA LEU A 17 13.58 12.36 10.17
C LEU A 17 13.70 13.54 9.19
N VAL A 18 13.99 13.24 7.92
CA VAL A 18 14.08 14.26 6.86
C VAL A 18 12.75 15.01 6.73
N LEU A 19 11.62 14.30 6.64
CA LEU A 19 10.30 14.94 6.54
C LEU A 19 9.96 15.80 7.76
N HIS A 20 10.32 15.35 8.97
CA HIS A 20 10.06 16.08 10.20
C HIS A 20 10.82 17.41 10.26
N PHE A 21 12.10 17.42 9.85
CA PHE A 21 12.90 18.65 9.78
C PHE A 21 12.56 19.53 8.58
N THR A 22 11.74 19.04 7.63
CA THR A 22 11.47 19.76 6.38
C THR A 22 10.07 20.32 6.27
N ALA A 23 9.06 19.90 7.06
CA ALA A 23 7.80 20.68 7.10
C ALA A 23 6.74 20.32 8.17
N ASP A 24 5.96 21.34 8.51
CA ASP A 24 4.54 21.28 8.91
C ASP A 24 3.60 20.80 7.75
N THR A 25 4.10 20.81 6.50
CA THR A 25 3.36 20.51 5.24
C THR A 25 3.31 19.02 4.87
N TYR A 26 4.16 18.14 5.41
CA TYR A 26 4.25 16.72 5.01
C TYR A 26 3.65 15.72 6.00
N THR A 27 2.88 16.20 6.98
CA THR A 27 2.23 15.33 7.98
C THR A 27 1.38 14.24 7.34
N PHE A 28 0.71 14.53 6.20
CA PHE A 28 -0.05 13.53 5.46
C PHE A 28 0.83 12.39 4.91
N LEU A 29 2.05 12.72 4.45
CA LEU A 29 2.95 11.77 3.83
C LEU A 29 3.62 10.88 4.89
N ILE A 30 3.97 11.45 6.04
CA ILE A 30 4.43 10.70 7.21
C ILE A 30 3.34 9.70 7.64
N LEU A 31 2.09 10.15 7.73
CA LEU A 31 0.97 9.29 8.09
C LEU A 31 0.77 8.17 7.06
N ASN A 32 0.66 8.49 5.77
CA ASN A 32 0.36 7.50 4.73
C ASN A 32 1.48 6.47 4.56
N VAL A 33 2.76 6.91 4.57
CA VAL A 33 3.90 5.99 4.52
C VAL A 33 4.01 5.16 5.81
N GLY A 34 3.68 5.73 6.96
CA GLY A 34 3.61 5.01 8.23
C GLY A 34 2.56 3.90 8.21
N LEU A 35 1.35 4.21 7.73
CA LEU A 35 0.27 3.24 7.58
C LEU A 35 0.63 2.13 6.57
N ALA A 36 1.29 2.49 5.46
CA ALA A 36 1.82 1.53 4.48
C ALA A 36 2.94 0.64 5.03
N TYR A 37 3.63 1.08 6.08
CA TYR A 37 4.72 0.32 6.71
C TYR A 37 4.24 -0.76 7.69
N ILE A 38 3.12 -0.54 8.37
CA ILE A 38 2.50 -1.51 9.30
C ILE A 38 2.38 -2.93 8.72
N PRO A 39 1.81 -3.16 7.51
CA PRO A 39 1.67 -4.51 6.96
C PRO A 39 3.02 -5.17 6.71
N PHE A 40 4.08 -4.40 6.43
CA PHE A 40 5.43 -4.98 6.28
C PHE A 40 5.93 -5.62 7.57
N GLU A 41 5.79 -4.95 8.72
CA GLU A 41 6.20 -5.52 10.01
C GLU A 41 5.37 -6.72 10.41
N ILE A 42 4.05 -6.68 10.18
CA ILE A 42 3.16 -7.81 10.45
C ILE A 42 3.59 -9.02 9.62
N ALA A 43 3.82 -8.85 8.32
CA ALA A 43 4.27 -9.94 7.46
C ALA A 43 5.64 -10.48 7.89
N VAL A 44 6.60 -9.61 8.24
CA VAL A 44 7.89 -10.05 8.78
C VAL A 44 7.70 -10.88 10.05
N PHE A 45 6.86 -10.45 10.98
CA PHE A 45 6.60 -11.17 12.23
C PHE A 45 5.92 -12.53 12.01
N LEU A 46 4.94 -12.58 11.09
CA LEU A 46 4.15 -13.77 10.79
C LEU A 46 4.92 -14.81 9.95
N THR A 47 5.82 -14.39 9.06
CA THR A 47 6.54 -15.31 8.16
C THR A 47 7.97 -15.63 8.59
N LYS A 48 8.53 -14.97 9.61
CA LYS A 48 9.89 -15.27 10.10
C LYS A 48 10.00 -16.66 10.72
N LYS A 49 8.93 -17.12 11.38
CA LYS A 49 8.80 -18.46 11.96
C LYS A 49 7.33 -18.90 11.85
N PRO A 50 7.03 -20.20 11.73
CA PRO A 50 5.66 -20.68 11.74
C PRO A 50 4.92 -20.19 12.99
N ARG A 51 3.78 -19.53 12.78
CA ARG A 51 2.88 -19.11 13.88
C ARG A 51 1.69 -20.05 13.98
N VAL A 52 1.21 -20.26 15.20
CA VAL A 52 -0.06 -20.95 15.46
C VAL A 52 -1.24 -20.18 14.84
N TRP A 53 -2.30 -20.89 14.48
CA TRP A 53 -3.39 -20.35 13.66
C TRP A 53 -4.12 -19.17 14.34
N TRP A 54 -4.30 -19.21 15.66
CA TRP A 54 -4.97 -18.14 16.42
C TRP A 54 -4.14 -16.87 16.56
N ILE A 55 -2.84 -16.89 16.26
CA ILE A 55 -2.01 -15.68 16.13
C ILE A 55 -1.99 -15.22 14.68
N PHE A 56 -1.86 -16.17 13.76
CA PHE A 56 -1.72 -15.88 12.33
C PHE A 56 -2.97 -15.20 11.75
N TRP A 57 -4.17 -15.75 12.00
CA TRP A 57 -5.38 -15.25 11.36
C TRP A 57 -5.78 -13.84 11.82
N PRO A 58 -5.82 -13.53 13.14
CA PRO A 58 -6.14 -12.17 13.58
C PRO A 58 -5.14 -11.14 13.05
N LEU A 59 -3.84 -11.40 13.13
CA LEU A 59 -2.83 -10.49 12.59
C LEU A 59 -2.86 -10.44 11.06
N GLY A 60 -3.25 -11.53 10.38
CA GLY A 60 -3.48 -11.57 8.94
C GLY A 60 -4.65 -10.68 8.51
N ILE A 61 -5.71 -10.60 9.33
CA ILE A 61 -6.82 -9.66 9.10
C ILE A 61 -6.33 -8.23 9.29
N VAL A 62 -5.59 -7.93 10.36
CA VAL A 62 -4.99 -6.60 10.57
C VAL A 62 -4.09 -6.24 9.39
N TRP A 63 -3.24 -7.17 8.94
CA TRP A 63 -2.43 -6.99 7.74
C TRP A 63 -3.28 -6.64 6.51
N LEU A 64 -4.38 -7.35 6.29
CA LEU A 64 -5.27 -7.12 5.15
C LEU A 64 -5.98 -5.77 5.20
N VAL A 65 -6.30 -5.27 6.39
CA VAL A 65 -6.88 -3.93 6.60
C VAL A 65 -5.86 -2.83 6.29
N PHE A 66 -4.58 -3.02 6.65
CA PHE A 66 -3.55 -2.01 6.44
C PHE A 66 -2.83 -2.12 5.09
N PHE A 67 -2.79 -3.30 4.46
CA PHE A 67 -2.16 -3.54 3.16
C PHE A 67 -2.57 -2.52 2.07
N PRO A 68 -3.85 -2.14 1.93
CA PRO A 68 -4.30 -1.19 0.92
C PRO A 68 -3.58 0.16 0.98
N ASN A 69 -3.04 0.56 2.16
CA ASN A 69 -2.29 1.81 2.31
C ASN A 69 -1.00 1.85 1.47
N ALA A 70 -0.40 0.71 1.14
CA ALA A 70 0.79 0.69 0.29
C ALA A 70 0.48 1.07 -1.17
N PRO A 71 -0.41 0.36 -1.90
CA PRO A 71 -0.82 0.77 -3.23
C PRO A 71 -1.59 2.10 -3.22
N TYR A 72 -2.29 2.45 -2.14
CA TYR A 72 -2.92 3.77 -1.95
C TYR A 72 -1.95 4.93 -2.14
N LEU A 73 -0.66 4.79 -1.81
CA LEU A 73 0.35 5.84 -2.02
C LEU A 73 0.43 6.31 -3.48
N LEU A 74 0.08 5.47 -4.46
CA LEU A 74 -0.01 5.90 -5.87
C LEU A 74 -0.98 7.05 -6.06
N THR A 75 -2.05 7.10 -5.26
CA THR A 75 -3.03 8.20 -5.30
C THR A 75 -2.47 9.48 -4.68
N ASP A 76 -1.45 9.40 -3.82
CA ASP A 76 -0.78 10.61 -3.30
C ASP A 76 -0.01 11.35 -4.38
N LEU A 77 0.36 10.69 -5.49
CA LEU A 77 0.95 11.34 -6.66
C LEU A 77 0.03 12.41 -7.26
N LEU A 78 -1.29 12.31 -7.06
CA LEU A 78 -2.24 13.32 -7.51
C LEU A 78 -2.06 14.66 -6.78
N HIS A 79 -1.39 14.69 -5.63
CA HIS A 79 -1.01 15.97 -4.99
C HIS A 79 0.00 16.76 -5.82
N LEU A 80 0.76 16.09 -6.70
CA LEU A 80 1.67 16.76 -7.62
C LEU A 80 0.93 17.66 -8.60
N GLN A 81 -0.35 17.38 -8.91
CA GLN A 81 -1.16 18.27 -9.74
C GLN A 81 -1.36 19.66 -9.11
N ARG A 82 -1.33 19.76 -7.78
CA ARG A 82 -1.47 21.05 -7.07
C ARG A 82 -0.18 21.85 -7.07
N LEU A 83 0.94 21.20 -7.36
CA LEU A 83 2.18 21.90 -7.62
C LEU A 83 2.03 22.45 -9.05
N GLU A 84 1.99 23.76 -9.22
CA GLU A 84 1.90 24.39 -10.54
C GLU A 84 3.22 24.17 -11.31
N ILE A 85 3.42 22.94 -11.81
CA ILE A 85 4.70 22.44 -12.33
C ILE A 85 5.08 23.15 -13.64
N TYR A 86 4.10 23.73 -14.33
CA TYR A 86 4.27 24.43 -15.59
C TYR A 86 4.18 25.94 -15.37
N GLY A 87 5.20 26.67 -15.80
CA GLY A 87 5.19 28.13 -15.85
C GLY A 87 4.33 28.67 -16.99
N ALA A 88 4.25 30.00 -17.09
CA ALA A 88 3.41 30.71 -18.07
C ALA A 88 3.65 30.32 -19.54
N GLU A 89 4.83 29.78 -19.87
CA GLU A 89 5.21 29.36 -21.23
C GLU A 89 5.07 27.85 -21.47
N GLY A 90 4.45 27.11 -20.56
CA GLY A 90 4.37 25.64 -20.63
C GLY A 90 5.71 24.93 -20.36
N VAL A 91 6.72 25.68 -19.91
CA VAL A 91 8.03 25.14 -19.49
C VAL A 91 7.95 24.66 -18.04
N LEU A 92 8.59 23.53 -17.74
CA LEU A 92 8.72 23.02 -16.38
C LEU A 92 9.43 24.04 -15.48
N SER A 93 8.84 24.32 -14.34
CA SER A 93 9.42 25.21 -13.34
C SER A 93 10.73 24.64 -12.81
N THR A 94 11.78 25.48 -12.79
CA THR A 94 13.11 25.15 -12.27
C THR A 94 13.25 25.45 -10.78
N ALA A 95 12.15 25.84 -10.12
CA ALA A 95 12.17 26.25 -8.72
C ALA A 95 12.63 25.08 -7.79
N PRO A 96 13.70 25.24 -6.99
CA PRO A 96 14.26 24.14 -6.20
C PRO A 96 13.29 23.52 -5.18
N TRP A 97 12.34 24.31 -4.66
CA TRP A 97 11.34 23.83 -3.71
C TRP A 97 10.39 22.81 -4.32
N LEU A 98 10.05 22.97 -5.60
CA LEU A 98 9.14 22.08 -6.35
C LEU A 98 9.76 20.69 -6.51
N TRP A 99 11.00 20.65 -6.98
CA TRP A 99 11.73 19.40 -7.18
C TRP A 99 11.98 18.66 -5.86
N ARG A 100 12.21 19.40 -4.77
CA ARG A 100 12.28 18.83 -3.43
C ARG A 100 10.95 18.18 -3.00
N HIS A 101 9.81 18.84 -3.20
CA HIS A 101 8.49 18.26 -2.92
C HIS A 101 8.23 16.99 -3.76
N PHE A 102 8.53 17.07 -5.05
CA PHE A 102 8.44 15.94 -5.97
C PHE A 102 9.29 14.76 -5.47
N THR A 103 10.54 15.00 -5.10
CA THR A 103 11.43 13.96 -4.56
C THR A 103 10.84 13.31 -3.31
N TYR A 104 10.34 14.09 -2.34
CA TYR A 104 9.78 13.51 -1.12
C TYR A 104 8.58 12.59 -1.40
N ILE A 105 7.63 13.06 -2.21
CA ILE A 105 6.45 12.25 -2.58
C ILE A 105 6.90 10.99 -3.31
N ILE A 106 7.73 11.12 -4.35
CA ILE A 106 8.17 9.98 -5.17
C ILE A 106 8.92 8.96 -4.30
N VAL A 107 9.87 9.40 -3.49
CA VAL A 107 10.65 8.51 -2.62
C VAL A 107 9.73 7.76 -1.64
N GLY A 108 8.79 8.45 -1.00
CA GLY A 108 7.81 7.82 -0.11
C GLY A 108 6.91 6.81 -0.80
N VAL A 109 6.37 7.16 -1.97
CA VAL A 109 5.50 6.30 -2.78
C VAL A 109 6.23 5.03 -3.21
N PHE A 110 7.41 5.16 -3.82
CA PHE A 110 8.18 4.01 -4.28
C PHE A 110 8.63 3.11 -3.13
N PHE A 111 9.09 3.71 -2.01
CA PHE A 111 9.45 2.94 -0.83
C PHE A 111 8.26 2.16 -0.26
N GLY A 112 7.11 2.83 -0.07
CA GLY A 112 5.91 2.21 0.46
C GLY A 112 5.34 1.11 -0.45
N LEU A 113 5.36 1.31 -1.76
CA LEU A 113 5.00 0.27 -2.73
C LEU A 113 5.92 -0.94 -2.63
N PHE A 114 7.24 -0.72 -2.58
CA PHE A 114 8.21 -1.80 -2.51
C PHE A 114 8.01 -2.67 -1.26
N ILE A 115 7.93 -2.05 -0.07
CA ILE A 115 7.73 -2.80 1.17
C ILE A 115 6.35 -3.45 1.22
N GLY A 116 5.32 -2.80 0.65
CA GLY A 116 3.95 -3.31 0.59
C GLY A 116 3.84 -4.56 -0.26
N PHE A 117 4.37 -4.53 -1.49
CA PHE A 117 4.37 -5.72 -2.36
C PHE A 117 5.32 -6.80 -1.89
N TRP A 118 6.41 -6.45 -1.19
CA TRP A 118 7.25 -7.44 -0.52
C TRP A 118 6.50 -8.13 0.63
N SER A 119 5.76 -7.36 1.43
CA SER A 119 4.87 -7.88 2.48
C SER A 119 3.79 -8.79 1.90
N PHE A 120 3.17 -8.36 0.80
CA PHE A 120 2.16 -9.11 0.06
C PHE A 120 2.68 -10.45 -0.45
N ALA A 121 3.85 -10.49 -1.09
CA ALA A 121 4.47 -11.73 -1.56
C ALA A 121 4.68 -12.74 -0.41
N LYS A 122 5.13 -12.26 0.76
CA LYS A 122 5.33 -13.10 1.95
C LYS A 122 4.02 -13.67 2.47
N MET A 123 2.99 -12.84 2.61
CA MET A 123 1.68 -13.27 3.08
C MET A 123 1.03 -14.26 2.11
N LEU A 124 1.11 -13.99 0.80
CA LEU A 124 0.60 -14.89 -0.23
C LEU A 124 1.25 -16.28 -0.16
N ALA A 125 2.57 -16.34 0.01
CA ALA A 125 3.31 -17.59 0.18
C ALA A 125 2.91 -18.34 1.47
N GLU A 126 2.79 -17.63 2.59
CA GLU A 126 2.45 -18.24 3.89
C GLU A 126 1.00 -18.74 3.95
N ILE A 127 0.05 -17.99 3.36
CA ILE A 127 -1.36 -18.43 3.25
C ILE A 127 -1.44 -19.72 2.42
N ARG A 128 -0.76 -19.75 1.25
CA ARG A 128 -0.71 -20.96 0.42
C ARG A 128 -0.11 -22.16 1.13
N ARG A 129 0.97 -21.94 1.89
CA ARG A 129 1.63 -22.98 2.68
C ARG A 129 0.69 -23.56 3.73
N ARG A 130 -0.17 -22.75 4.35
CA ARG A 130 -1.12 -23.20 5.38
C ARG A 130 -2.28 -23.99 4.82
N PHE A 131 -2.79 -23.62 3.64
CA PHE A 131 -3.87 -24.35 2.97
C PHE A 131 -3.38 -25.49 2.08
N ASN A 132 -2.07 -25.76 2.03
CA ASN A 132 -1.45 -26.72 1.11
C ASN A 132 -1.85 -26.50 -0.36
N TRP A 133 -2.02 -25.24 -0.75
CA TRP A 133 -2.44 -24.84 -2.09
C TRP A 133 -1.25 -24.81 -3.06
N THR A 134 -1.09 -25.89 -3.81
CA THR A 134 0.00 -26.07 -4.79
C THR A 134 -0.36 -25.62 -6.20
N SER A 135 -1.65 -25.62 -6.56
CA SER A 135 -2.09 -25.32 -7.92
C SER A 135 -1.85 -23.85 -8.32
N LEU A 136 -1.51 -23.61 -9.58
CA LEU A 136 -1.37 -22.26 -10.13
C LEU A 136 -2.70 -21.49 -10.05
N LEU A 137 -3.82 -22.17 -10.27
CA LEU A 137 -5.15 -21.57 -10.21
C LEU A 137 -5.46 -21.01 -8.81
N SER A 138 -5.19 -21.77 -7.74
CA SER A 138 -5.42 -21.29 -6.36
C SER A 138 -4.56 -20.07 -6.02
N TYR A 139 -3.32 -20.03 -6.51
CA TYR A 139 -2.44 -18.85 -6.38
C TYR A 139 -3.04 -17.63 -7.08
N GLN A 140 -3.51 -17.77 -8.32
CA GLN A 140 -4.07 -16.67 -9.09
C GLN A 140 -5.38 -16.15 -8.50
N LEU A 141 -6.27 -17.05 -8.05
CA LEU A 141 -7.52 -16.67 -7.40
C LEU A 141 -7.28 -15.90 -6.09
N LEU A 142 -6.34 -16.36 -5.26
CA LEU A 142 -5.97 -15.67 -4.03
C LEU A 142 -5.35 -14.30 -4.32
N LEU A 143 -4.43 -14.23 -5.30
CA LEU A 143 -3.81 -12.99 -5.74
C LEU A 143 -4.85 -11.96 -6.20
N ILE A 144 -5.72 -12.35 -7.14
CA ILE A 144 -6.76 -11.49 -7.70
C ILE A 144 -7.75 -11.07 -6.61
N GLY A 145 -8.18 -11.99 -5.75
CA GLY A 145 -9.09 -11.70 -4.66
C GLY A 145 -8.55 -10.66 -3.68
N LEU A 146 -7.28 -10.79 -3.27
CA LEU A 146 -6.65 -9.81 -2.37
C LEU A 146 -6.44 -8.45 -3.04
N ILE A 147 -6.10 -8.43 -4.34
CA ILE A 147 -5.96 -7.18 -5.11
C ILE A 147 -7.31 -6.47 -5.25
N LEU A 148 -8.39 -7.19 -5.58
CA LEU A 148 -9.73 -6.61 -5.68
C LEU A 148 -10.18 -6.03 -4.34
N LEU A 149 -9.95 -6.77 -3.25
CA LEU A 149 -10.27 -6.29 -1.91
C LEU A 149 -9.45 -5.06 -1.52
N SER A 150 -8.17 -5.03 -1.91
CA SER A 150 -7.31 -3.86 -1.74
C SER A 150 -7.84 -2.65 -2.51
N SER A 151 -8.17 -2.81 -3.80
CA SER A 151 -8.76 -1.74 -4.62
C SER A 151 -10.08 -1.23 -4.05
N TYR A 152 -10.93 -2.12 -3.54
CA TYR A 152 -12.18 -1.78 -2.83
C TYR A 152 -11.92 -0.92 -1.60
N ALA A 153 -11.00 -1.34 -0.73
CA ALA A 153 -10.65 -0.61 0.49
C ALA A 153 -10.08 0.79 0.18
N ILE A 154 -9.28 0.92 -0.88
CA ILE A 154 -8.74 2.21 -1.33
C ILE A 154 -9.86 3.13 -1.80
N TYR A 155 -10.81 2.59 -2.57
CA TYR A 155 -11.96 3.38 -3.02
C TYR A 155 -12.74 3.95 -1.84
N ILE A 156 -13.07 3.09 -0.87
CA ILE A 156 -13.80 3.50 0.33
C ILE A 156 -13.03 4.55 1.13
N GLY A 157 -11.73 4.37 1.32
CA GLY A 157 -10.89 5.33 2.04
C GLY A 157 -10.83 6.69 1.34
N ARG A 158 -10.73 6.71 0.00
CA ARG A 158 -10.55 7.95 -0.77
C ARG A 158 -11.85 8.68 -1.12
N PHE A 159 -12.86 7.97 -1.60
CA PHE A 159 -14.07 8.58 -2.13
C PHE A 159 -15.16 8.70 -1.07
N SER A 160 -15.30 7.69 -0.21
CA SER A 160 -16.29 7.69 0.86
C SER A 160 -15.77 8.29 2.18
N ARG A 161 -14.45 8.55 2.28
CA ARG A 161 -13.76 9.09 3.47
C ARG A 161 -14.14 8.35 4.76
N LEU A 162 -14.37 7.04 4.65
CA LEU A 162 -14.64 6.20 5.81
C LEU A 162 -13.34 5.99 6.58
N HIS A 163 -13.25 6.64 7.74
CA HIS A 163 -12.19 6.40 8.70
C HIS A 163 -12.53 5.20 9.59
N SER A 164 -11.52 4.46 10.03
CA SER A 164 -11.70 3.29 10.92
C SER A 164 -12.43 3.63 12.22
N ILE A 165 -12.40 4.89 12.66
CA ILE A 165 -13.14 5.37 13.84
C ILE A 165 -14.66 5.34 13.62
N HIS A 166 -15.13 5.60 12.40
CA HIS A 166 -16.56 5.57 12.07
C HIS A 166 -17.14 4.16 12.20
N LEU A 167 -16.33 3.13 11.96
CA LEU A 167 -16.74 1.74 12.17
C LEU A 167 -17.10 1.45 13.64
N LEU A 168 -16.48 2.17 14.58
CA LEU A 168 -16.71 2.01 16.02
C LEU A 168 -17.78 2.97 16.54
N THR A 169 -17.83 4.20 16.04
CA THR A 169 -18.77 5.22 16.52
C THR A 169 -20.14 5.14 15.82
N GLN A 170 -20.17 4.72 14.56
CA GLN A 170 -21.36 4.66 13.70
C GLN A 170 -21.31 3.42 12.78
N PRO A 171 -21.44 2.20 13.36
CA PRO A 171 -21.27 0.95 12.62
C PRO A 171 -22.31 0.75 11.52
N ILE A 172 -23.57 1.15 11.77
CA ILE A 172 -24.66 0.98 10.79
C ILE A 172 -24.42 1.86 9.56
N ASP A 173 -24.14 3.15 9.77
CA ASP A 173 -23.89 4.10 8.67
C ASP A 173 -22.65 3.71 7.88
N SER A 174 -21.61 3.23 8.56
CA SER A 174 -20.40 2.73 7.90
C SER A 174 -20.69 1.52 7.01
N LEU A 175 -21.49 0.56 7.49
CA LEU A 175 -21.91 -0.59 6.68
C LEU A 175 -22.78 -0.17 5.50
N GLN A 176 -23.72 0.76 5.69
CA GLN A 176 -24.54 1.28 4.58
C GLN A 176 -23.69 1.94 3.49
N ILE A 177 -22.65 2.68 3.86
CA ILE A 177 -21.70 3.24 2.89
C ILE A 177 -20.95 2.10 2.16
N MET A 178 -20.45 1.09 2.89
CA MET A 178 -19.75 -0.04 2.29
C MET A 178 -20.59 -0.82 1.25
N PHE A 179 -21.91 -0.86 1.42
CA PHE A 179 -22.83 -1.53 0.50
C PHE A 179 -23.45 -0.60 -0.57
N SER A 180 -23.40 0.72 -0.41
CA SER A 180 -23.97 1.67 -1.38
C SER A 180 -22.99 2.14 -2.46
N VAL A 181 -21.69 1.85 -2.30
CA VAL A 181 -20.64 2.26 -3.25
C VAL A 181 -20.66 1.53 -4.59
N PHE A 182 -21.49 0.50 -4.80
CA PHE A 182 -21.49 -0.33 -6.01
C PHE A 182 -22.15 0.31 -7.25
N HIS A 183 -21.63 1.46 -7.69
CA HIS A 183 -22.05 2.16 -8.91
C HIS A 183 -20.95 2.15 -9.99
N TRP A 184 -21.24 2.67 -11.19
CA TRP A 184 -20.32 2.59 -12.34
C TRP A 184 -18.91 3.16 -12.07
N PRO A 185 -18.75 4.39 -11.53
CA PRO A 185 -17.46 4.93 -11.11
C PRO A 185 -16.63 4.01 -10.18
N PHE A 186 -17.30 3.33 -9.24
CA PHE A 186 -16.65 2.39 -8.34
C PHE A 186 -16.03 1.22 -9.10
N TRP A 187 -16.80 0.58 -9.98
CA TRP A 187 -16.31 -0.56 -10.76
C TRP A 187 -15.16 -0.17 -11.70
N ASN A 188 -15.22 1.03 -12.30
CA ASN A 188 -14.12 1.56 -13.10
C ASN A 188 -12.84 1.72 -12.28
N PHE A 189 -12.94 2.38 -11.12
CA PHE A 189 -11.78 2.56 -10.24
C PHE A 189 -11.20 1.21 -9.82
N VAL A 190 -12.04 0.29 -9.32
CA VAL A 190 -11.59 -1.02 -8.86
C VAL A 190 -10.91 -1.79 -9.99
N PHE A 191 -11.45 -1.73 -11.21
CA PHE A 191 -10.86 -2.40 -12.37
C PHE A 191 -9.46 -1.84 -12.68
N TYR A 192 -9.33 -0.53 -12.91
CA TYR A 192 -8.05 0.08 -13.27
C TYR A 192 -7.01 -0.06 -12.16
N PHE A 193 -7.42 0.16 -10.91
CA PHE A 193 -6.51 0.08 -9.77
C PHE A 193 -6.06 -1.35 -9.48
N SER A 194 -6.91 -2.34 -9.78
CA SER A 194 -6.54 -3.75 -9.71
C SER A 194 -5.55 -4.15 -10.80
N ILE A 195 -5.70 -3.64 -12.02
CA ILE A 195 -4.72 -3.84 -13.11
C ILE A 195 -3.36 -3.29 -12.69
N ILE A 196 -3.32 -2.06 -12.18
CA ILE A 196 -2.07 -1.43 -11.72
C ILE A 196 -1.39 -2.30 -10.65
N GLN A 197 -2.13 -2.69 -9.61
CA GLN A 197 -1.59 -3.55 -8.56
C GLN A 197 -1.10 -4.90 -9.08
N TYR A 198 -1.87 -5.54 -9.97
CA TYR A 198 -1.53 -6.85 -10.54
C TYR A 198 -0.25 -6.78 -11.38
N VAL A 199 -0.11 -5.74 -12.22
CA VAL A 199 1.09 -5.51 -13.03
C VAL A 199 2.31 -5.26 -12.14
N ILE A 200 2.20 -4.34 -11.18
CA ILE A 200 3.30 -4.03 -10.26
C ILE A 200 3.74 -5.28 -9.50
N TYR A 201 2.79 -6.04 -8.94
CA TYR A 201 3.11 -7.26 -8.21
C TYR A 201 3.77 -8.33 -9.10
N THR A 202 3.25 -8.53 -10.31
CA THR A 202 3.81 -9.52 -11.24
C THR A 202 5.24 -9.18 -11.61
N LEU A 203 5.53 -7.91 -11.94
CA LEU A 203 6.88 -7.43 -12.20
C LEU A 203 7.77 -7.64 -10.97
N PHE A 204 7.34 -7.18 -9.80
CA PHE A 204 8.06 -7.35 -8.54
C PHE A 204 8.42 -8.82 -8.28
N SER A 205 7.47 -9.73 -8.44
CA SER A 205 7.66 -11.16 -8.19
C SER A 205 8.69 -11.79 -9.15
N ARG A 206 8.65 -11.43 -10.44
CA ARG A 206 9.59 -11.93 -11.46
C ARG A 206 11.01 -11.41 -11.25
N PHE A 207 11.17 -10.13 -10.93
CA PHE A 207 12.48 -9.57 -10.60
C PHE A 207 13.05 -10.20 -9.33
N SER A 208 12.23 -10.37 -8.29
CA SER A 208 12.68 -10.99 -7.05
C SER A 208 13.06 -12.47 -7.21
N SER A 209 12.42 -13.22 -8.12
CA SER A 209 12.82 -14.61 -8.41
C SER A 209 14.11 -14.67 -9.20
N SER A 210 14.32 -13.75 -10.15
CA SER A 210 15.53 -13.68 -10.96
C SER A 210 16.78 -13.46 -10.09
N LEU A 211 16.71 -12.56 -9.11
CA LEU A 211 17.84 -12.25 -8.20
C LEU A 211 18.21 -13.37 -7.22
N LYS A 212 17.45 -14.47 -7.17
CA LYS A 212 17.73 -15.63 -6.32
C LYS A 212 18.39 -16.79 -7.07
N ASN A 213 18.34 -16.76 -8.40
CA ASN A 213 19.00 -17.70 -9.30
C ASN A 213 20.37 -17.16 -9.69
#